data_AF-A0A6A4ZIZ4-F1
#
_entry.id   AF-A0A6A4ZIZ4-F1
#
_cell.length_a   1.000
_cell.length_b   1.000
_cell.length_c   1.000
_cell.angle_alpha   90.00
_cell.angle_beta   90.00
_cell.angle_gamma   90.00
#
_symmetry.space_group_name_H-M   'P 1'
#
loop_
_entity.id
_entity.type
_entity.pdbx_description
1 polymer ?
#
loop_
_entity_poly.entity_id
_entity_poly.type
_entity_poly.pdbx_seq_one_letter_code
_entity_poly.pdbx_strand_id
1 'polypeptide(L)'
;SSSAAATGPSTAPASCPPGLSGASAPAVESLCASLTRSASECALLSASLDSARAAVQSTLVTARSLLGDGGPGSTLRAIQEFVSAKEAAEKLLARVQADLVERETDLVVERNSRVAAEAYVAALRDQLDTETRRAAETIGQLRGELAVVSNEVVGWSKRFQTVDATEASLRHSSRP
;
A
#
# COMPACT_ATOMS: atom_id res chain seq x y z
N SER A 1 -32.89 18.59 -35.97
CA SER A 1 -31.73 19.10 -35.21
C SER A 1 -31.81 18.60 -33.79
N SER A 2 -30.79 17.86 -33.36
CA SER A 2 -30.26 17.74 -31.98
C SER A 2 -29.41 16.46 -31.92
N SER A 3 -28.11 16.64 -32.10
CA SER A 3 -27.06 15.65 -31.92
C SER A 3 -26.62 15.72 -30.45
N ALA A 4 -26.71 14.61 -29.71
CA ALA A 4 -26.07 14.46 -28.41
C ALA A 4 -24.79 13.63 -28.63
N ALA A 5 -23.64 14.30 -28.62
CA ALA A 5 -22.34 13.67 -28.65
C ALA A 5 -22.08 12.99 -27.31
N ALA A 6 -22.00 11.65 -27.32
CA ALA A 6 -21.50 10.88 -26.19
C ALA A 6 -19.96 10.94 -26.20
N THR A 7 -19.38 11.76 -25.33
CA THR A 7 -17.96 11.72 -25.00
C THR A 7 -17.68 10.45 -24.20
N GLY A 8 -17.11 9.43 -24.85
CA GLY A 8 -16.55 8.26 -24.17
C GLY A 8 -15.31 8.65 -23.35
N PRO A 9 -14.99 7.91 -22.26
CA PRO A 9 -13.78 8.17 -21.50
C PRO A 9 -12.54 7.85 -22.36
N SER A 10 -11.68 8.85 -22.51
CA SER A 10 -10.41 8.74 -23.21
C SER A 10 -9.45 7.84 -22.42
N THR A 11 -9.15 6.67 -22.96
CA THR A 11 -8.05 5.79 -22.50
C THR A 11 -6.72 6.32 -23.04
N ALA A 12 -6.23 7.41 -22.47
CA ALA A 12 -4.81 7.72 -22.54
C ALA A 12 -4.08 6.88 -21.48
N PRO A 13 -2.95 6.22 -21.81
CA PRO A 13 -2.14 5.55 -20.80
C PRO A 13 -1.57 6.63 -19.89
N ALA A 14 -1.91 6.60 -18.60
CA ALA A 14 -1.32 7.48 -17.60
C ALA A 14 0.17 7.15 -17.50
N SER A 15 1.00 8.04 -18.07
CA SER A 15 2.45 8.00 -17.95
C SER A 15 2.87 8.11 -16.48
N CYS A 16 3.62 7.12 -16.00
CA CYS A 16 4.15 7.04 -14.63
C CYS A 16 5.06 8.25 -14.31
N PRO A 17 4.98 8.82 -13.09
CA PRO A 17 5.92 9.86 -12.67
C PRO A 17 7.30 9.21 -12.37
N PRO A 18 8.42 9.85 -12.79
CA PRO A 18 9.74 9.30 -12.56
C PRO A 18 10.22 9.63 -11.15
N GLY A 19 10.63 8.61 -10.39
CA GLY A 19 11.52 8.80 -9.24
C GLY A 19 11.09 8.12 -7.96
N LEU A 20 11.14 6.79 -7.90
CA LEU A 20 11.35 6.04 -6.65
C LEU A 20 12.18 4.79 -6.97
N SER A 21 13.50 4.99 -7.10
CA SER A 21 14.47 3.92 -7.27
C SER A 21 14.97 3.48 -5.90
N GLY A 22 14.67 2.23 -5.52
CA GLY A 22 15.33 1.53 -4.43
C GLY A 22 14.35 0.84 -3.47
N ALA A 23 14.26 -0.48 -3.57
CA ALA A 23 13.56 -1.43 -2.69
C ALA A 23 12.02 -1.61 -2.83
N SER A 24 11.25 -0.67 -3.36
CA SER A 24 9.78 -0.80 -3.54
C SER A 24 9.32 -1.19 -4.95
N ALA A 25 10.23 -1.13 -5.94
CA ALA A 25 9.93 -1.39 -7.35
C ALA A 25 9.33 -2.78 -7.66
N PRO A 26 9.86 -3.91 -7.16
CA PRO A 26 9.38 -5.23 -7.56
C PRO A 26 7.98 -5.54 -7.00
N ALA A 27 7.65 -5.00 -5.82
CA ALA A 27 6.33 -5.18 -5.20
C ALA A 27 5.24 -4.37 -5.93
N VAL A 28 5.58 -3.14 -6.35
CA VAL A 28 4.68 -2.28 -7.13
C VAL A 28 4.48 -2.82 -8.55
N GLU A 29 5.54 -3.29 -9.21
CA GLU A 29 5.44 -3.95 -10.51
C GLU A 29 4.61 -5.24 -10.46
N SER A 30 4.78 -6.05 -9.40
CA SER A 30 3.97 -7.25 -9.17
C SER A 30 2.49 -6.90 -8.98
N LEU A 31 2.17 -5.85 -8.21
CA LEU A 31 0.81 -5.35 -8.04
C LEU A 31 0.21 -4.85 -9.36
N CYS A 32 0.95 -4.06 -10.13
CA CYS A 32 0.51 -3.59 -11.44
C CYS A 32 0.27 -4.76 -12.42
N ALA A 33 1.13 -5.78 -12.41
CA ALA A 33 0.95 -6.97 -13.24
C ALA A 33 -0.29 -7.78 -12.83
N SER A 34 -0.54 -7.93 -11.53
CA SER A 34 -1.75 -8.60 -11.01
C SER A 34 -3.02 -7.82 -11.31
N LEU A 35 -3.02 -6.49 -11.17
CA LEU A 35 -4.15 -5.63 -11.50
C LEU A 35 -4.49 -5.70 -12.99
N THR A 36 -3.47 -5.66 -13.85
CA THR A 36 -3.66 -5.76 -15.31
C THR A 36 -4.23 -7.12 -15.70
N ARG A 37 -3.73 -8.20 -15.09
CA ARG A 37 -4.26 -9.56 -15.29
C ARG A 37 -5.72 -9.67 -14.84
N SER A 38 -6.03 -9.16 -13.65
CA SER A 38 -7.40 -9.12 -13.13
C SER A 38 -8.35 -8.34 -14.04
N ALA A 39 -7.93 -7.17 -14.54
CA ALA A 39 -8.73 -6.39 -15.49
C ALA A 39 -9.01 -7.15 -16.79
N SER A 40 -8.02 -7.89 -17.29
CA SER A 40 -8.20 -8.73 -18.50
C SER A 40 -9.14 -9.93 -18.26
N GLU A 41 -9.08 -10.54 -17.08
CA GLU A 41 -9.98 -11.63 -16.68
C GLU A 41 -11.43 -11.12 -16.52
N CYS A 42 -11.62 -9.95 -15.93
CA CYS A 42 -12.92 -9.29 -15.84
C CYS A 42 -13.50 -9.01 -17.24
N ALA A 43 -12.68 -8.52 -18.18
CA ALA A 43 -13.12 -8.27 -19.55
C ALA A 43 -13.55 -9.56 -20.27
N LEU A 44 -12.83 -10.67 -20.05
CA LEU A 44 -13.20 -11.99 -20.59
C LEU A 44 -14.51 -12.51 -19.98
N LEU A 45 -14.72 -12.32 -18.68
CA LEU A 45 -15.96 -12.69 -18.00
C LEU A 45 -17.15 -11.86 -18.51
N SER A 46 -16.97 -10.55 -18.72
CA SER A 46 -17.98 -9.69 -19.33
C SER A 46 -18.34 -10.14 -20.75
N ALA A 47 -17.34 -10.42 -21.59
CA ALA A 47 -17.56 -10.90 -22.95
C ALA A 47 -18.25 -12.27 -22.99
N SER A 48 -17.88 -13.19 -22.08
CA SER A 48 -18.55 -14.48 -21.88
C SER A 48 -20.03 -14.29 -21.52
N LEU A 49 -20.32 -13.38 -20.60
CA LEU A 49 -21.69 -13.09 -20.15
C LEU A 49 -22.54 -12.47 -21.26
N ASP A 50 -21.96 -11.55 -22.04
CA ASP A 50 -22.62 -10.96 -23.21
C ASP A 50 -22.88 -12.01 -24.31
N SER A 51 -21.91 -12.91 -24.55
CA SER A 51 -22.09 -14.04 -25.47
C SER A 51 -23.18 -15.00 -25.00
N ALA A 52 -23.22 -15.33 -23.70
CA ALA A 52 -24.26 -16.17 -23.13
C ALA A 52 -25.64 -15.50 -23.23
N ARG A 53 -25.71 -14.19 -23.01
CA ARG A 53 -26.94 -13.40 -23.15
C ARG A 53 -27.43 -13.39 -24.59
N ALA A 54 -26.54 -13.20 -25.56
CA ALA A 54 -26.86 -13.25 -26.98
C ALA A 54 -27.35 -14.65 -27.40
N ALA A 55 -26.71 -15.71 -26.91
CA ALA A 55 -27.15 -17.08 -27.15
C ALA A 55 -28.55 -17.35 -26.58
N VAL A 56 -28.82 -16.93 -25.33
CA VAL A 56 -30.15 -17.07 -24.71
C VAL A 56 -31.21 -16.28 -25.47
N GLN A 57 -30.91 -15.05 -25.88
CA GLN A 57 -31.83 -14.25 -26.71
C GLN A 57 -32.09 -14.91 -28.06
N SER A 58 -31.05 -15.46 -28.70
CA SER A 58 -31.18 -16.22 -29.95
C SER A 58 -32.09 -17.43 -29.76
N THR A 59 -31.83 -18.28 -28.76
CA THR A 59 -32.65 -19.47 -28.47
C THR A 59 -34.10 -19.08 -28.17
N LEU A 60 -34.32 -17.96 -27.47
CA LEU A 60 -35.66 -17.46 -27.16
C LEU A 60 -36.38 -16.96 -28.42
N VAL A 61 -35.69 -16.28 -29.33
CA VAL A 61 -36.24 -15.87 -30.64
C VAL A 61 -36.56 -17.09 -31.49
N THR A 62 -35.66 -18.08 -31.56
CA THR A 62 -35.87 -19.35 -32.28
C THR A 62 -37.03 -20.14 -31.70
N ALA A 63 -37.13 -20.23 -30.36
CA ALA A 63 -38.25 -20.87 -29.67
C ALA A 63 -39.56 -20.14 -29.94
N ARG A 64 -39.56 -18.80 -30.02
CA ARG A 64 -40.74 -17.99 -30.34
C ARG A 64 -41.18 -18.16 -31.80
N SER A 65 -40.24 -18.34 -32.72
CA SER A 65 -40.53 -18.72 -34.12
C SER A 65 -41.07 -20.15 -34.23
N LEU A 66 -40.51 -21.11 -33.49
CA LEU A 66 -41.00 -22.49 -33.42
C LEU A 66 -42.39 -22.59 -32.77
N LEU A 67 -42.67 -21.79 -31.75
CA LEU A 67 -44.00 -21.64 -31.16
C LEU A 67 -45.03 -21.05 -32.13
N GLY A 68 -44.57 -20.33 -33.16
CA GLY A 68 -45.41 -19.78 -34.22
C GLY A 68 -45.75 -20.75 -35.35
N ASP A 69 -45.00 -21.86 -35.50
CA ASP A 69 -45.09 -22.79 -36.65
C ASP A 69 -44.99 -24.29 -36.27
N GLY A 70 -44.83 -24.61 -34.99
CA GLY A 70 -44.47 -25.94 -34.49
C GLY A 70 -45.37 -26.40 -33.35
N GLY A 71 -45.86 -27.63 -33.43
CA GLY A 71 -46.78 -28.21 -32.46
C GLY A 71 -46.21 -28.34 -31.03
N PRO A 72 -47.06 -28.74 -30.06
CA PRO A 72 -46.80 -28.69 -28.60
C PRO A 72 -45.48 -29.32 -28.13
N GLY A 73 -44.97 -30.33 -28.83
CA GLY A 73 -43.72 -31.01 -28.48
C GLY A 73 -42.46 -30.14 -28.66
N SER A 74 -42.48 -29.18 -29.58
CA SER A 74 -41.34 -28.26 -29.80
C SER A 74 -41.22 -27.22 -28.69
N THR A 75 -42.35 -26.69 -28.24
CA THR A 75 -42.48 -25.80 -27.08
C THR A 75 -41.97 -26.44 -25.79
N LEU A 76 -42.37 -27.69 -25.52
CA LEU A 76 -41.94 -28.40 -24.31
C LEU A 76 -40.42 -28.63 -24.29
N ARG A 77 -39.82 -28.92 -25.44
CA ARG A 77 -38.35 -29.05 -25.56
C ARG A 77 -37.64 -27.73 -25.27
N ALA A 78 -38.11 -26.63 -25.85
CA ALA A 78 -37.54 -25.30 -25.60
C ALA A 78 -37.65 -24.87 -24.12
N ILE A 79 -38.77 -25.16 -23.47
CA ILE A 79 -38.95 -24.91 -22.02
C ILE A 79 -37.96 -25.74 -21.20
N GLN A 80 -37.76 -27.01 -21.56
CA GLN A 80 -36.82 -27.88 -20.84
C GLN A 80 -35.37 -27.40 -20.97
N GLU A 81 -34.95 -27.01 -22.18
CA GLU A 81 -33.62 -26.41 -22.42
C GLU A 81 -33.44 -25.11 -21.64
N PHE A 82 -34.47 -24.25 -21.59
CA PHE A 82 -34.45 -23.02 -20.80
C PHE A 82 -34.30 -23.28 -19.30
N VAL A 83 -35.03 -24.26 -18.75
CA VAL A 83 -34.93 -24.63 -17.33
C VAL A 83 -33.52 -25.16 -17.02
N SER A 84 -32.96 -26.01 -17.88
CA SER A 84 -31.59 -26.51 -17.70
C SER A 84 -30.54 -25.39 -17.79
N ALA A 85 -30.70 -24.43 -18.70
CA ALA A 85 -29.82 -23.27 -18.83
C ALA A 85 -29.90 -22.36 -17.61
N LYS A 86 -31.11 -22.13 -17.07
CA LYS A 86 -31.32 -21.37 -15.83
C LYS A 86 -30.59 -22.04 -14.66
N GLU A 87 -30.74 -23.35 -14.50
CA GLU A 87 -30.14 -24.10 -13.40
C GLU A 87 -28.60 -24.09 -13.48
N ALA A 88 -28.04 -24.11 -14.70
CA ALA A 88 -26.61 -23.93 -14.93
C ALA A 88 -26.14 -22.50 -14.58
N ALA A 89 -26.92 -21.48 -14.94
CA ALA A 89 -26.63 -20.09 -14.61
C ALA A 89 -26.68 -19.83 -13.10
N GLU A 90 -27.63 -20.40 -12.38
CA GLU A 90 -27.72 -20.31 -10.92
C GLU A 90 -26.53 -20.98 -10.22
N LYS A 91 -26.08 -22.15 -10.72
CA LYS A 91 -24.86 -22.79 -10.23
C LYS A 91 -23.61 -21.96 -10.47
N LEU A 92 -23.52 -21.29 -11.63
CA LEU A 92 -22.41 -20.41 -11.94
C LEU A 92 -22.42 -19.15 -11.06
N LEU A 93 -23.60 -18.57 -10.84
CA LEU A 93 -23.77 -17.43 -9.92
C LEU A 93 -23.33 -17.79 -8.50
N ALA A 94 -23.74 -18.96 -7.99
CA ALA A 94 -23.34 -19.42 -6.66
C ALA A 94 -21.81 -19.59 -6.53
N ARG A 95 -21.14 -20.09 -7.59
CA ARG A 95 -19.68 -20.19 -7.62
C ARG A 95 -19.01 -18.83 -7.62
N VAL A 96 -19.44 -17.91 -8.49
CA VAL A 96 -18.89 -16.55 -8.55
C VAL A 96 -19.08 -15.82 -7.21
N GLN A 97 -20.21 -16.03 -6.54
CA GLN A 97 -20.45 -15.46 -5.20
C GLN A 97 -19.50 -16.06 -4.16
N ALA A 98 -19.25 -17.36 -4.18
CA ALA A 98 -18.30 -18.00 -3.27
C ALA A 98 -16.86 -17.48 -3.50
N ASP A 99 -16.41 -17.44 -4.76
CA ASP A 99 -15.08 -16.95 -5.14
C ASP A 99 -14.89 -15.47 -4.77
N LEU A 100 -15.95 -14.66 -4.88
CA LEU A 100 -15.91 -13.25 -4.50
C LEU A 100 -15.75 -13.08 -2.98
N VAL A 101 -16.49 -13.87 -2.19
CA VAL A 101 -16.39 -13.84 -0.72
C VAL A 101 -15.00 -14.29 -0.27
N GLU A 102 -14.45 -15.36 -0.86
CA GLU A 102 -13.10 -15.82 -0.56
C GLU A 102 -12.07 -14.72 -0.85
N ARG A 103 -12.15 -14.09 -2.03
CA ARG A 103 -11.26 -12.97 -2.37
C ARG A 103 -11.41 -11.76 -1.46
N GLU A 104 -12.63 -11.41 -1.08
CA GLU A 104 -12.86 -10.31 -0.14
C GLU A 104 -12.21 -10.60 1.22
N THR A 105 -12.31 -11.86 1.69
CA THR A 105 -11.65 -12.26 2.94
C THR A 105 -10.13 -12.18 2.85
N ASP A 106 -9.52 -12.61 1.74
CA ASP A 106 -8.07 -12.51 1.54
C ASP A 106 -7.60 -11.05 1.52
N LEU A 107 -8.32 -10.16 0.83
CA LEU A 107 -8.00 -8.74 0.77
C LEU A 107 -8.10 -8.06 2.15
N VAL A 108 -9.07 -8.46 2.98
CA VAL A 108 -9.19 -7.96 4.36
C VAL A 108 -8.00 -8.42 5.20
N VAL A 109 -7.57 -9.68 5.06
CA VAL A 109 -6.39 -10.21 5.77
C VAL A 109 -5.14 -9.44 5.34
N GLU A 110 -4.89 -9.28 4.03
CA GLU A 110 -3.74 -8.55 3.51
C GLU A 110 -3.72 -7.09 4.01
N ARG A 111 -4.87 -6.41 3.97
CA ARG A 111 -5.01 -5.05 4.50
C ARG A 111 -4.68 -4.97 5.98
N ASN A 112 -5.19 -5.90 6.78
CA ASN A 112 -4.92 -5.93 8.23
C ASN A 112 -3.44 -6.17 8.51
N SER A 113 -2.80 -7.07 7.77
CA SER A 113 -1.36 -7.31 7.88
C SER A 113 -0.55 -6.07 7.52
N ARG A 114 -0.94 -5.33 6.48
CA ARG A 114 -0.30 -4.07 6.10
C ARG A 114 -0.45 -3.00 7.18
N VAL A 115 -1.65 -2.81 7.71
CA VAL A 115 -1.90 -1.84 8.80
C VAL A 115 -1.06 -2.19 10.04
N ALA A 116 -0.94 -3.48 10.38
CA ALA A 116 -0.09 -3.93 11.48
C ALA A 116 1.40 -3.62 11.23
N ALA A 117 1.89 -3.85 10.01
CA ALA A 117 3.26 -3.52 9.63
C ALA A 117 3.52 -2.00 9.68
N GLU A 118 2.59 -1.18 9.19
CA GLU A 118 2.68 0.28 9.25
C GLU A 118 2.72 0.80 10.69
N ALA A 119 1.89 0.23 11.58
CA ALA A 119 1.90 0.57 13.01
C ALA A 119 3.22 0.20 13.69
N TYR A 120 3.79 -0.96 13.34
CA TYR A 120 5.09 -1.38 13.86
C TYR A 120 6.22 -0.45 13.41
N VAL A 121 6.22 -0.04 12.14
CA VAL A 121 7.20 0.93 11.61
C VAL A 121 7.05 2.30 12.29
N ALA A 122 5.83 2.75 12.55
CA ALA A 122 5.59 3.99 13.30
C ALA A 122 6.17 3.91 14.72
N ALA A 123 5.94 2.81 15.44
CA ALA A 123 6.51 2.60 16.77
C ALA A 123 8.04 2.59 16.77
N LEU A 124 8.67 1.97 15.77
CA LEU A 124 10.13 2.00 15.62
C LEU A 124 10.68 3.40 15.37
N ARG A 125 9.96 4.23 14.60
CA ARG A 125 10.34 5.63 14.37
C ARG A 125 10.26 6.45 15.65
N ASP A 126 9.17 6.31 16.41
CA ASP A 126 9.02 7.00 17.70
C ASP A 126 10.10 6.58 18.71
N GLN A 127 10.47 5.30 18.71
CA GLN A 127 11.57 4.80 19.53
C GLN A 127 12.90 5.43 19.10
N LEU A 128 13.21 5.46 17.81
CA LEU A 128 14.42 6.08 17.28
C LEU A 128 14.52 7.57 17.63
N ASP A 129 13.42 8.32 17.48
CA ASP A 129 13.35 9.73 17.84
C ASP A 129 13.59 9.96 19.34
N THR A 130 13.04 9.07 20.17
CA THR A 130 13.23 9.13 21.62
C THR A 130 14.67 8.84 22.01
N GLU A 131 15.30 7.80 21.46
CA GLU A 131 16.71 7.51 21.71
C GLU A 131 17.63 8.64 21.21
N THR A 132 17.32 9.21 20.04
CA THR A 132 18.08 10.34 19.49
C THR A 132 18.02 11.56 20.40
N ARG A 133 16.83 11.85 20.96
CA ARG A 133 16.66 12.94 21.93
C ARG A 133 17.46 12.69 23.21
N ARG A 134 17.37 11.48 23.78
CA ARG A 134 18.14 11.11 24.98
C ARG A 134 19.64 11.22 24.74
N ALA A 135 20.12 10.74 23.60
CA ALA A 135 21.53 10.85 23.24
C ALA A 135 21.98 12.32 23.14
N ALA A 136 21.17 13.19 22.54
CA ALA A 136 21.46 14.62 22.46
C ALA A 136 21.51 15.28 23.86
N GLU A 137 20.58 14.92 24.75
CA GLU A 137 20.58 15.38 26.14
C GLU A 137 21.84 14.94 26.90
N THR A 138 22.22 13.67 26.80
CA THR A 138 23.45 13.14 27.42
C THR A 138 24.70 13.83 26.87
N ILE A 139 24.80 14.04 25.55
CA ILE A 139 25.90 14.80 24.96
C ILE A 139 25.94 16.23 25.50
N GLY A 140 24.78 16.87 25.67
CA GLY A 140 24.66 18.19 26.27
C GLY A 140 25.17 18.23 27.72
N GLN A 141 24.78 17.24 28.52
CA GLN A 141 25.24 17.10 29.92
C GLN A 141 26.76 16.91 29.99
N LEU A 142 27.31 15.98 29.22
CA LEU A 142 28.76 15.72 29.18
C LEU A 142 29.56 16.94 28.75
N ARG A 143 29.05 17.73 27.80
CA ARG A 143 29.68 19.00 27.40
C ARG A 143 29.63 20.04 28.53
N GLY A 144 28.54 20.09 29.28
CA GLY A 144 28.41 20.94 30.46
C GLY A 144 29.40 20.55 31.57
N GLU A 145 29.49 19.27 31.89
CA GLU A 145 30.45 18.72 32.86
C GLU A 145 31.89 19.02 32.43
N LEU A 146 32.22 18.79 31.15
CA LEU A 146 33.54 19.10 30.62
C LEU A 146 33.89 20.59 30.74
N ALA A 147 32.93 21.49 30.51
CA ALA A 147 33.15 22.93 30.67
C ALA A 147 33.44 23.32 32.13
N VAL A 148 32.75 22.70 33.10
CA VAL A 148 33.02 22.89 34.53
C VAL A 148 34.44 22.45 34.87
N VAL A 149 34.80 21.21 34.50
CA VAL A 149 36.16 20.67 34.74
C VAL A 149 37.22 21.55 34.08
N SER A 150 36.99 22.00 32.84
CA SER A 150 37.91 22.89 32.14
C SER A 150 38.12 24.21 32.89
N ASN A 151 37.05 24.81 33.45
CA ASN A 151 37.15 26.03 34.24
C ASN A 151 37.91 25.81 35.55
N GLU A 152 37.71 24.66 36.19
CA GLU A 152 38.46 24.28 37.41
C GLU A 152 39.95 24.14 37.12
N VAL A 153 40.32 23.45 36.02
CA VAL A 153 41.73 23.31 35.60
C VAL A 153 42.37 24.67 35.34
N VAL A 154 41.67 25.58 34.66
CA VAL A 154 42.16 26.96 34.46
C VAL A 154 42.34 27.68 35.80
N GLY A 155 41.40 27.51 36.72
CA GLY A 155 41.49 28.05 38.08
C GLY A 155 42.70 27.53 38.85
N TRP A 156 42.99 26.22 38.75
CA TRP A 156 44.15 25.59 39.37
C TRP A 156 45.44 26.09 38.76
N SER A 157 45.51 26.16 37.42
CA SER A 157 46.67 26.68 36.70
C SER A 157 47.04 28.11 37.15
N LYS A 158 46.05 28.99 37.28
CA LYS A 158 46.28 30.36 37.80
C LYS A 158 46.83 30.35 39.22
N ARG A 159 46.31 29.50 40.11
CA ARG A 159 46.80 29.40 41.49
C ARG A 159 48.26 28.90 41.53
N PHE A 160 48.61 27.91 40.72
CA PHE A 160 50.01 27.45 40.62
C PHE A 160 50.94 28.56 40.15
N GLN A 161 50.56 29.32 39.11
CA GLN A 161 51.36 30.46 38.64
C GLN A 161 51.57 31.53 39.72
N THR A 162 50.54 31.82 40.52
CA THR A 162 50.66 32.76 41.64
C THR A 162 51.64 32.25 42.70
N VAL A 163 51.57 30.96 43.04
CA VAL A 163 52.52 30.33 43.99
C VAL A 163 53.95 30.45 43.46
N ASP A 164 54.20 30.07 42.20
CA ASP A 164 55.52 30.18 41.57
C ASP A 164 56.07 31.61 41.60
N ALA A 165 55.22 32.61 41.32
CA ALA A 165 55.60 34.03 41.37
C ALA A 165 55.93 34.51 42.80
N THR A 166 55.17 34.06 43.80
CA THR A 166 55.46 34.37 45.21
C THR A 166 56.76 33.72 45.68
N GLU A 167 57.02 32.46 45.31
CA GLU A 167 58.27 31.78 45.62
C GLU A 167 59.47 32.47 44.96
N ALA A 168 59.35 32.86 43.69
CA ALA A 168 60.39 33.60 42.99
C ALA A 168 60.71 34.94 43.67
N SER A 169 59.68 35.66 44.13
CA SER A 169 59.85 36.92 44.86
C SER A 169 60.53 36.72 46.22
N LEU A 170 60.16 35.67 46.96
CA LEU A 170 60.80 35.32 48.23
C LEU A 170 62.27 34.94 48.06
N ARG A 171 62.61 34.18 47.01
CA ARG A 171 64.01 33.85 46.68
C ARG A 171 64.83 35.07 46.24
N HIS A 172 64.22 36.05 45.59
CA HIS A 172 64.89 37.32 45.26
C HIS A 172 65.12 38.20 46.48
N SER A 173 64.17 38.24 47.43
CA SER A 173 64.26 39.03 48.67
C SER A 173 65.28 38.46 49.68
N SER A 174 65.53 37.15 49.64
CA SER A 174 66.47 36.45 50.52
C SER A 174 67.89 36.34 49.97
N ARG A 175 68.17 36.95 48.80
CA ARG A 175 69.51 37.02 48.22
C ARG A 175 70.20 38.31 48.71
N PRO A 176 71.33 38.22 49.44
CA PRO A 176 72.03 39.39 49.98
C PRO A 176 72.66 40.27 48.89
#